data_AF-A0A2V6YVR8-F1
#
_entry.id   AF-A0A2V6YVR8-F1
#
_cell.length_a   1.000
_cell.length_b   1.000
_cell.length_c   1.000
_cell.angle_alpha   90.00
_cell.angle_beta   90.00
_cell.angle_gamma   90.00
#
_symmetry.space_group_name_H-M   'P 1'
#
loop_
_entity.id
_entity.type
_entity.pdbx_description
1 polymer ?
#
loop_
_entity_poly.entity_id
_entity_poly.type
_entity_poly.pdbx_seq_one_letter_code
_entity_poly.pdbx_strand_id
1 'polypeptide(L)'
;MMRITSLLAALSLLTSAATAHAQSAWVLWAHSYEVWVDSNKENHRRDGYWKKVTATAAKSDCDERTVREARAEYYTLTGKGVRATLVGSKVGFDQSNTRYKRGYHSFECWPDTVDPRGAKGK
;
A
#
# COMPACT_ATOMS: atom_id res chain seq x y z
N MET A 1 10.14 39.92 -38.06
CA MET A 1 10.22 39.72 -36.59
C MET A 1 9.07 38.87 -36.00
N MET A 2 8.12 38.37 -36.79
CA MET A 2 6.88 37.72 -36.30
C MET A 2 6.96 36.18 -36.18
N ARG A 3 7.95 35.53 -36.81
CA ARG A 3 8.12 34.06 -36.78
C ARG A 3 8.69 33.52 -35.47
N ILE A 4 9.54 34.31 -34.79
CA ILE A 4 10.24 33.89 -33.56
C ILE A 4 9.26 33.85 -32.37
N THR A 5 8.34 34.81 -32.30
CA THR A 5 7.30 34.89 -31.27
C THR A 5 6.30 33.74 -31.35
N SER A 6 5.90 33.30 -32.55
CA SER A 6 5.04 32.11 -32.71
C SER A 6 5.75 30.82 -32.32
N LEU A 7 7.04 30.68 -32.64
CA LEU A 7 7.85 29.51 -32.24
C LEU A 7 7.99 29.44 -30.71
N LEU A 8 8.25 30.57 -30.04
CA LEU A 8 8.36 30.64 -28.59
C LEU A 8 7.03 30.33 -27.89
N ALA A 9 5.91 30.79 -28.44
CA ALA A 9 4.58 30.50 -27.90
C ALA A 9 4.22 29.01 -28.05
N ALA A 10 4.52 28.41 -29.22
CA ALA A 10 4.29 26.99 -29.46
C ALA A 10 5.20 26.10 -28.59
N LEU A 11 6.48 26.47 -28.42
CA LEU A 11 7.37 25.75 -27.51
C LEU A 11 6.89 25.84 -26.06
N SER A 12 6.48 27.02 -25.58
CA SER A 12 5.97 27.21 -24.22
C SER A 12 4.73 26.34 -23.93
N LEU A 13 3.83 26.21 -24.90
CA LEU A 13 2.65 25.33 -24.80
C LEU A 13 3.04 23.84 -24.76
N LEU A 14 4.04 23.42 -25.54
CA LEU A 14 4.54 22.04 -25.49
C LEU A 14 5.26 21.72 -24.16
N THR A 15 6.03 22.65 -23.59
CA THR A 15 6.68 22.44 -22.30
C THR A 15 5.68 22.40 -21.14
N SER A 16 4.62 23.21 -21.17
CA SER A 16 3.54 23.14 -20.17
C SER A 16 2.79 21.79 -20.18
N ALA A 17 2.65 21.16 -21.35
CA ALA A 17 2.08 19.81 -21.46
C ALA A 17 3.06 18.73 -20.98
N ALA A 18 4.37 18.89 -21.22
CA ALA A 18 5.38 17.92 -20.78
C ALA A 18 5.58 17.92 -19.25
N THR A 19 5.45 19.06 -18.57
CA THR A 19 5.60 19.14 -17.10
C THR A 19 4.43 18.55 -16.32
N ALA A 20 3.31 18.20 -16.96
CA ALA A 20 2.17 17.54 -16.32
C ALA A 20 2.30 16.01 -16.25
N HIS A 21 3.32 15.42 -16.90
CA HIS A 21 3.48 13.96 -17.03
C HIS A 21 4.61 13.34 -16.22
N ALA A 22 5.22 14.08 -15.29
CA ALA A 22 5.91 13.46 -14.17
C ALA A 22 4.87 12.97 -13.15
N GLN A 23 3.99 12.04 -13.55
CA GLN A 23 3.12 11.36 -12.60
C GLN A 23 4.03 10.47 -11.74
N SER A 24 4.29 10.90 -10.50
CA SER A 24 4.96 10.05 -9.52
C SER A 24 4.21 8.73 -9.44
N ALA A 25 4.92 7.60 -9.60
CA ALA A 25 4.29 6.30 -9.46
C ALA A 25 3.87 6.11 -8.00
N TRP A 26 2.73 5.46 -7.79
CA TRP A 26 2.22 5.12 -6.46
C TRP A 26 2.35 3.62 -6.27
N VAL A 27 2.99 3.21 -5.18
CA VAL A 27 3.24 1.82 -4.85
C VAL A 27 2.28 1.38 -3.76
N LEU A 28 1.53 0.33 -4.05
CA LEU A 28 0.75 -0.38 -3.07
C LEU A 28 1.66 -1.31 -2.27
N TRP A 29 1.63 -1.14 -0.96
CA TRP A 29 2.34 -1.97 -0.01
C TRP A 29 1.38 -2.78 0.84
N ALA A 30 1.74 -4.01 1.12
CA ALA A 30 1.11 -4.84 2.13
C ALA A 30 2.02 -4.87 3.38
N HIS A 31 1.42 -4.72 4.55
CA HIS A 31 2.07 -4.87 5.84
C HIS A 31 1.32 -5.89 6.68
N SER A 32 2.04 -6.64 7.49
CA SER A 32 1.46 -7.63 8.39
C SER A 32 2.01 -7.42 9.79
N TYR A 33 1.20 -7.66 10.82
CA TYR A 33 1.72 -7.87 12.18
C TYR A 33 0.94 -8.97 12.89
N GLU A 34 1.60 -9.64 13.82
CA GLU A 34 1.05 -10.73 14.62
C GLU A 34 0.99 -10.32 16.09
N VAL A 35 -0.04 -10.76 16.79
CA VAL A 35 -0.24 -10.55 18.21
C VAL A 35 -0.32 -11.90 18.92
N TRP A 36 0.55 -12.11 19.91
CA TRP A 36 0.48 -13.24 20.82
C TRP A 36 0.23 -12.77 22.25
N VAL A 37 -0.32 -13.67 23.06
CA VAL A 37 -0.51 -13.47 24.49
C VAL A 37 0.47 -14.38 25.20
N ASP A 38 1.29 -13.82 26.10
CA ASP A 38 2.23 -14.62 26.89
C ASP A 38 1.57 -15.26 28.11
N SER A 39 2.36 -15.99 28.90
CA SER A 39 1.90 -16.65 30.12
C SER A 39 1.37 -15.66 31.18
N ASN A 40 1.80 -14.39 31.13
CA ASN A 40 1.36 -13.32 32.02
C ASN A 40 0.09 -12.63 31.51
N LYS A 41 -0.50 -13.12 30.42
CA LYS A 41 -1.66 -12.55 29.73
C LYS A 41 -1.38 -11.17 29.11
N GLU A 42 -0.12 -10.84 28.87
CA GLU A 42 0.27 -9.61 28.19
C GLU A 42 0.21 -9.79 26.68
N ASN A 43 -0.31 -8.76 25.98
CA ASN A 43 -0.34 -8.75 24.52
C ASN A 43 1.01 -8.26 23.99
N HIS A 44 1.63 -9.07 23.15
CA HIS A 44 2.87 -8.73 22.44
C HIS A 44 2.60 -8.65 20.96
N ARG A 45 3.24 -7.68 20.30
CA ARG A 45 3.15 -7.46 18.86
C ARG A 45 4.49 -7.73 18.20
N ARG A 46 4.46 -8.48 17.10
CA ARG A 46 5.58 -8.64 16.18
C ARG A 46 5.14 -8.01 14.88
N ASP A 47 5.78 -6.90 14.55
CA ASP A 47 5.67 -6.35 13.20
C ASP A 47 6.31 -7.34 12.23
N GLY A 48 5.54 -7.66 11.19
CA GLY A 48 5.98 -8.47 10.07
C GLY A 48 6.67 -7.60 9.02
N TYR A 49 6.79 -8.16 7.82
CA TYR A 49 7.49 -7.49 6.74
C TYR A 49 6.54 -6.67 5.87
N TRP A 50 7.07 -5.57 5.32
CA TRP A 50 6.42 -4.84 4.24
C TRP A 50 6.74 -5.49 2.90
N LYS A 51 5.72 -5.64 2.05
CA LYS A 51 5.82 -6.22 0.71
C LYS A 51 5.24 -5.27 -0.34
N LYS A 52 5.97 -5.03 -1.43
CA LYS A 52 5.41 -4.36 -2.61
C LYS A 52 4.39 -5.28 -3.27
N VAL A 53 3.18 -4.79 -3.49
CA VAL A 53 2.10 -5.52 -4.17
C VAL A 53 2.08 -5.14 -5.65
N THR A 54 1.99 -3.85 -5.95
CA THR A 54 1.93 -3.32 -7.33
C THR A 54 2.31 -1.83 -7.35
N ALA A 55 2.59 -1.29 -8.52
CA ALA A 55 2.68 0.16 -8.75
C ALA A 55 1.60 0.63 -9.74
N THR A 56 1.15 1.86 -9.61
CA THR A 56 0.21 2.55 -10.51
C THR A 56 0.70 3.95 -10.83
N ALA A 57 0.23 4.55 -11.93
CA ALA A 57 0.60 5.92 -12.27
C ALA A 57 -0.18 6.95 -11.45
N ALA A 58 -1.47 6.69 -11.16
CA ALA A 58 -2.32 7.58 -10.38
C ALA A 58 -2.49 7.10 -8.93
N LYS A 59 -2.58 8.06 -8.00
CA LYS A 59 -2.88 7.81 -6.58
C LYS A 59 -4.24 7.15 -6.40
N SER A 60 -5.25 7.65 -7.11
CA SER A 60 -6.63 7.12 -7.05
C SER A 60 -6.68 5.62 -7.35
N ASP A 61 -5.94 5.18 -8.37
CA ASP A 61 -5.88 3.79 -8.78
C ASP A 61 -5.19 2.93 -7.72
N CYS A 62 -4.19 3.48 -7.04
CA CYS A 62 -3.55 2.82 -5.90
C CYS A 62 -4.53 2.70 -4.73
N ASP A 63 -5.17 3.81 -4.35
CA ASP A 63 -6.09 3.88 -3.21
C ASP A 63 -7.27 2.90 -3.40
N GLU A 64 -7.85 2.82 -4.60
CA GLU A 64 -8.92 1.87 -4.93
C GLU A 64 -8.45 0.41 -4.73
N ARG A 65 -7.19 0.12 -5.09
CA ARG A 65 -6.61 -1.20 -4.90
C ARG A 65 -6.44 -1.55 -3.42
N THR A 66 -6.20 -0.60 -2.51
CA THR A 66 -6.02 -0.90 -1.08
C THR A 66 -7.19 -1.69 -0.49
N VAL A 67 -8.43 -1.23 -0.77
CA VAL A 67 -9.65 -1.88 -0.27
C VAL A 67 -9.92 -3.18 -1.02
N ARG A 68 -9.63 -3.21 -2.32
CA ARG A 68 -9.81 -4.41 -3.15
C ARG A 68 -8.93 -5.57 -2.70
N GLU A 69 -7.65 -5.32 -2.47
CA GLU A 69 -6.71 -6.35 -1.99
C GLU A 69 -7.06 -6.79 -0.56
N ALA A 70 -7.45 -5.86 0.33
CA ALA A 70 -7.93 -6.21 1.66
C ALA A 70 -9.17 -7.11 1.61
N ARG A 71 -10.12 -6.84 0.71
CA ARG A 71 -11.30 -7.68 0.51
C ARG A 71 -10.93 -9.07 -0.04
N ALA A 72 -10.01 -9.15 -0.98
CA ALA A 72 -9.53 -10.43 -1.53
C ALA A 72 -8.86 -11.29 -0.45
N GLU A 73 -8.04 -10.68 0.40
CA GLU A 73 -7.39 -11.35 1.53
C GLU A 73 -8.44 -11.84 2.55
N TYR A 74 -9.43 -11.01 2.89
CA TYR A 74 -10.54 -11.39 3.76
C TYR A 74 -11.28 -12.63 3.24
N TYR A 75 -11.63 -12.68 1.96
CA TYR A 75 -12.27 -13.84 1.35
C TYR A 75 -11.37 -15.08 1.34
N THR A 76 -10.06 -14.90 1.13
CA THR A 76 -9.10 -15.99 1.19
C THR A 76 -9.00 -16.60 2.58
N LEU A 77 -8.96 -15.76 3.63
CA LEU A 77 -8.89 -16.23 5.02
C LEU A 77 -10.19 -16.92 5.44
N THR A 78 -11.34 -16.29 5.18
CA THR A 78 -12.65 -16.87 5.53
C THR A 78 -12.95 -18.13 4.73
N GLY A 79 -12.55 -18.21 3.46
CA GLY A 79 -12.65 -19.44 2.66
C GLY A 79 -11.81 -20.60 3.19
N LYS A 80 -10.76 -20.31 3.98
CA LYS A 80 -9.96 -21.30 4.71
C LYS A 80 -10.51 -21.61 6.13
N GLY A 81 -11.66 -21.06 6.49
CA GLY A 81 -12.25 -21.20 7.82
C GLY A 81 -11.60 -20.35 8.91
N VAL A 82 -10.72 -19.41 8.54
CA VAL A 82 -10.11 -18.48 9.51
C VAL A 82 -11.13 -17.39 9.84
N ARG A 83 -11.31 -17.12 11.14
CA ARG A 83 -12.15 -16.01 11.59
C ARG A 83 -11.43 -14.69 11.25
N ALA A 84 -12.00 -13.91 10.35
CA ALA A 84 -11.44 -12.64 9.93
C ALA A 84 -12.46 -11.48 10.03
N THR A 85 -11.96 -10.26 10.10
CA THR A 85 -12.70 -9.00 10.03
C THR A 85 -12.08 -8.10 8.97
N LEU A 86 -12.90 -7.30 8.30
CA LEU A 86 -12.46 -6.34 7.29
C LEU A 86 -12.91 -4.94 7.68
N VAL A 87 -11.97 -3.99 7.77
CA VAL A 87 -12.24 -2.58 8.06
C VAL A 87 -11.40 -1.72 7.11
N GLY A 88 -12.04 -1.15 6.08
CA GLY A 88 -11.34 -0.38 5.04
C GLY A 88 -10.28 -1.23 4.33
N SER A 89 -9.02 -0.79 4.37
CA SER A 89 -7.87 -1.50 3.80
C SER A 89 -7.15 -2.43 4.79
N LYS A 90 -7.78 -2.76 5.93
CA LYS A 90 -7.21 -3.60 6.98
C LYS A 90 -8.03 -4.86 7.20
N VAL A 91 -7.34 -5.99 7.31
CA VAL A 91 -7.91 -7.30 7.62
C VAL A 91 -7.36 -7.75 8.96
N GLY A 92 -8.22 -7.94 9.95
CA GLY A 92 -7.87 -8.61 11.20
C GLY A 92 -8.24 -10.08 11.13
N PHE A 93 -7.49 -10.97 11.78
CA PHE A 93 -7.83 -12.39 11.84
C PHE A 93 -7.42 -13.02 13.16
N ASP A 94 -8.14 -14.08 13.54
CA ASP A 94 -7.87 -14.92 14.71
C ASP A 94 -7.45 -16.31 14.24
N GLN A 95 -6.26 -16.73 14.66
CA GLN A 95 -5.75 -18.08 14.44
C GLN A 95 -5.75 -18.82 15.78
N SER A 96 -6.86 -19.51 16.04
CA SER A 96 -7.13 -20.13 17.34
C SER A 96 -6.12 -21.23 17.69
N ASN A 97 -5.53 -21.86 16.66
CA ASN A 97 -4.65 -23.03 16.76
C ASN A 97 -3.16 -22.71 16.73
N THR A 98 -2.76 -21.43 16.73
CA THR A 98 -1.35 -21.02 16.74
C THR A 98 -0.97 -20.23 18.00
N ARG A 99 0.34 -20.12 18.27
CA ARG A 99 0.88 -19.23 19.32
C ARG A 99 0.42 -17.78 19.14
N TYR A 100 0.26 -17.36 17.88
CA TYR A 100 -0.28 -16.06 17.51
C TYR A 100 -1.79 -16.16 17.47
N LYS A 101 -2.46 -15.55 18.45
CA LYS A 101 -3.92 -15.61 18.56
C LYS A 101 -4.59 -14.65 17.60
N ARG A 102 -3.95 -13.54 17.27
CA ARG A 102 -4.47 -12.55 16.34
C ARG A 102 -3.39 -12.09 15.37
N GLY A 103 -3.79 -11.68 14.19
CA GLY A 103 -2.92 -11.00 13.24
C GLY A 103 -3.69 -9.99 12.41
N TYR A 104 -2.95 -9.15 11.70
CA TYR A 104 -3.50 -8.09 10.90
C TYR A 104 -2.70 -7.93 9.62
N HIS A 105 -3.39 -7.78 8.49
CA HIS A 105 -2.82 -7.36 7.21
C HIS A 105 -3.39 -5.99 6.84
N SER A 106 -2.54 -5.02 6.50
CA SER A 106 -2.95 -3.71 5.98
C SER A 106 -2.38 -3.45 4.60
N PHE A 107 -3.15 -2.73 3.78
CA PHE A 107 -2.77 -2.32 2.44
C PHE A 107 -2.73 -0.80 2.37
N GLU A 108 -1.59 -0.26 1.95
CA GLU A 108 -1.29 1.17 2.04
C GLU A 108 -0.57 1.65 0.79
N CYS A 109 -0.96 2.83 0.31
CA CYS A 109 -0.37 3.46 -0.86
C CYS A 109 0.64 4.53 -0.46
N TRP A 110 1.83 4.42 -1.03
CA TRP A 110 2.93 5.34 -0.82
C TRP A 110 3.47 5.81 -2.17
N PRO A 111 3.97 7.04 -2.30
CA PRO A 111 4.76 7.43 -3.47
C PRO A 111 5.92 6.45 -3.67
N ASP A 112 6.32 6.21 -4.91
CA ASP A 112 7.43 5.33 -5.28
C ASP A 112 8.78 5.75 -4.68
N THR A 113 8.91 7.03 -4.32
CA THR A 113 10.04 7.60 -3.59
C THR A 113 10.07 7.25 -2.10
N VAL A 114 9.00 6.67 -1.55
CA VAL A 114 8.90 6.30 -0.13
C VAL A 114 8.93 4.78 0.02
N ASP A 115 9.92 4.28 0.75
CA ASP A 115 10.02 2.88 1.15
C ASP A 115 9.65 2.74 2.65
N PRO A 116 8.46 2.20 2.99
CA PRO A 116 8.00 2.08 4.38
C PRO A 116 8.81 1.05 5.19
N ARG A 117 9.70 0.28 4.55
CA ARG A 117 10.66 -0.59 5.27
C ARG A 117 11.73 0.21 6.02
N GLY A 118 11.78 1.52 5.81
CA GLY A 118 12.85 2.38 6.30
C GLY A 118 14.12 2.22 5.45
N ALA A 119 15.16 2.98 5.82
CA ALA A 119 16.47 2.83 5.20
C ALA A 119 16.98 1.41 5.42
N LYS A 120 17.31 0.69 4.35
CA LYS A 120 18.11 -0.53 4.47
C LYS A 120 19.46 -0.12 5.04
N GLY A 121 19.74 -0.52 6.28
CA GLY A 121 20.99 -0.21 6.95
C GLY A 121 22.21 -0.70 6.15
N LYS A 122 23.32 0.04 6.27
CA LYS A 122 24.65 -0.33 5.78
C LYS A 122 25.17 -1.59 6.48
#